data_AF-A0A6M8W921-F1
#
_entry.id   AF-A0A6M8W921-F1
#
_cell.length_a   1.000
_cell.length_b   1.000
_cell.length_c   1.000
_cell.angle_alpha   90.00
_cell.angle_beta   90.00
_cell.angle_gamma   90.00
#
_symmetry.space_group_name_H-M   'P 1'
#
loop_
_entity.id
_entity.type
_entity.pdbx_description
1 polymer ?
#
loop_
_entity_poly.entity_id
_entity_poly.type
_entity_poly.pdbx_seq_one_letter_code
_entity_poly.pdbx_strand_id
1 'polypeptide(L)'
;MTARPRRPPASSTSSRTPTTSPRCGSWARSPARPIARRRQSRRLGYALQLDPNNPYVAGELAASLVLAGRYSESTPLLEALVTQLPDHAISHFWLGRSYLGQLLGPKAAKCFRRSYELAPNNDAILHMIGVALLAGGRGREAEPWLREFAKKFPDSARALHDLSVSLQQQLRSDEAAGLCKRAIELEPDFAPAIASLARYYRSYNRYDEALELVTEAMERLGPQPALAEIYSRLCDREGKAEEGARVIRELLAADEGKAGNAAVGLKFGLGRLEERAGRYDEAWEAFHSANLTIPSVYGFQQQELLFNEIKNTFNAWSLASLPKATIPTDKPVFVVGMPRSGTSLVEQVLSSHPDCYGAGELLTLSQIAVEMGHRLGGRWPTALANLTPEVANEFSGRYLDHINTLAPDAKRVVDKLPHNFKYIGLMSVLFPGARVIHCIRNPLDVCVSNYGTQLSPIHTWRPRLETLAHAYNQYRSVMEHWRSEATIPILDVVYEDTIADVEKQARRIVDFVGLPWDEQCLKFYEHSRAVRTASTDQVRQPIYQSSKERWRRYEKHLGPLIEGLKKGGTNIERPFAVERI
;
A
#
# COMPACT_ATOMS: atom_id res chain seq x y z
N MET A 1 54.41 59.32 30.91
CA MET A 1 55.71 58.82 31.44
C MET A 1 55.43 58.08 32.75
N THR A 2 56.27 57.08 33.07
CA THR A 2 56.33 56.18 34.26
C THR A 2 55.21 55.10 34.39
N ALA A 3 55.36 53.88 33.85
CA ALA A 3 56.17 52.70 34.29
C ALA A 3 55.75 52.19 35.70
N ARG A 4 55.11 51.03 35.91
CA ARG A 4 55.57 49.60 35.87
C ARG A 4 54.47 48.71 36.55
N PRO A 5 54.55 47.35 36.66
CA PRO A 5 55.42 46.38 36.00
C PRO A 5 54.76 45.06 35.50
N ARG A 6 55.58 44.36 34.71
CA ARG A 6 55.62 42.99 34.15
C ARG A 6 54.95 41.82 34.89
N ARG A 7 54.36 40.93 34.07
CA ARG A 7 53.99 39.52 34.34
C ARG A 7 55.22 38.60 34.55
N PRO A 8 55.08 37.49 35.31
CA PRO A 8 55.98 36.34 35.22
C PRO A 8 55.56 35.37 34.09
N PRO A 9 56.46 34.48 33.60
CA PRO A 9 56.25 33.67 32.40
C PRO A 9 55.56 32.33 32.69
N ALA A 10 55.14 31.70 31.58
CA ALA A 10 54.33 30.49 31.50
C ALA A 10 54.96 29.23 32.12
N SER A 11 54.12 28.39 32.72
CA SER A 11 54.35 26.95 32.88
C SER A 11 53.30 26.15 32.09
N SER A 12 53.85 25.37 31.18
CA SER A 12 53.40 24.15 30.49
C SER A 12 51.97 23.59 30.68
N THR A 13 51.32 23.44 29.52
CA THR A 13 50.60 22.23 29.05
C THR A 13 49.42 21.67 29.85
N SER A 14 48.20 21.96 29.38
CA SER A 14 47.24 20.88 29.10
C SER A 14 46.45 21.23 27.84
N SER A 15 46.61 20.41 26.81
CA SER A 15 45.85 20.42 25.57
C SER A 15 44.38 20.13 25.85
N ARG A 16 43.55 21.17 25.90
CA ARG A 16 42.10 21.01 25.77
C ARG A 16 41.75 20.82 24.29
N THR A 17 41.57 19.58 23.88
CA THR A 17 40.79 19.23 22.70
C THR A 17 39.35 19.74 22.91
N PRO A 18 38.74 20.46 21.95
CA PRO A 18 37.35 20.88 22.08
C PRO A 18 36.44 19.70 21.74
N THR A 19 36.04 18.95 22.75
CA THR A 19 34.93 17.99 22.71
C THR A 19 33.60 18.74 22.57
N THR A 20 33.26 19.13 21.34
CA THR A 20 31.91 19.58 20.99
C THR A 20 31.08 18.37 20.57
N SER A 21 30.63 17.59 21.56
CA SER A 21 29.50 16.67 21.35
C SER A 21 28.23 17.53 21.23
N PRO A 22 27.49 17.54 20.10
CA PRO A 22 26.21 18.19 20.04
C PRO A 22 25.23 17.41 20.93
N ARG A 23 24.66 18.07 21.94
CA ARG A 23 23.63 17.47 22.81
C ARG A 23 22.50 16.89 21.95
N CYS A 24 22.27 15.59 22.09
CA CYS A 24 21.33 14.75 21.33
C CYS A 24 19.84 15.15 21.37
N GLY A 25 19.45 16.24 22.04
CA GLY A 25 18.06 16.67 22.22
C GLY A 25 17.55 17.77 21.28
N SER A 26 18.33 18.20 20.27
CA SER A 26 18.01 19.38 19.44
C SER A 26 17.63 19.13 17.99
N TRP A 27 17.65 17.88 17.50
CA TRP A 27 17.42 17.55 16.08
C TRP A 27 16.02 17.94 15.54
N ALA A 28 15.11 18.33 16.44
CA ALA A 28 13.70 18.62 16.16
C ALA A 28 13.23 20.03 16.58
N ARG A 29 14.11 21.01 16.87
CA ARG A 29 13.64 22.33 17.33
C ARG A 29 13.50 23.40 16.25
N SER A 30 12.25 23.91 16.20
CA SER A 30 11.70 25.18 15.67
C SER A 30 11.33 25.28 14.17
N PRO A 31 10.06 25.60 13.83
CA PRO A 31 9.62 25.84 12.47
C PRO A 31 10.08 27.24 12.02
N ALA A 32 11.33 27.39 11.62
CA ALA A 32 11.74 28.57 10.85
C ALA A 32 10.89 28.67 9.57
N ARG A 33 10.36 29.86 9.27
CA ARG A 33 9.50 30.11 8.09
C ARG A 33 10.18 29.62 6.80
N PRO A 34 9.45 29.10 5.80
CA PRO A 34 10.03 28.56 4.56
C PRO A 34 11.02 29.49 3.84
N ILE A 35 10.79 30.81 3.91
CA ILE A 35 11.67 31.84 3.34
C ILE A 35 13.05 31.86 4.03
N ALA A 36 13.07 31.69 5.36
CA ALA A 36 14.32 31.62 6.12
C ALA A 36 15.11 30.35 5.75
N ARG A 37 14.42 29.22 5.57
CA ARG A 37 15.04 27.95 5.15
C ARG A 37 15.60 28.01 3.73
N ARG A 38 14.91 28.66 2.78
CA ARG A 38 15.44 28.89 1.42
C ARG A 38 16.70 29.76 1.42
N ARG A 39 16.73 30.82 2.23
CA ARG A 39 17.93 31.66 2.39
C ARG A 39 19.09 30.88 3.02
N GLN A 40 18.80 30.03 4.01
CA GLN A 40 19.78 29.17 4.65
C GLN A 40 20.39 28.16 3.67
N SER A 41 19.57 27.41 2.91
CA SER A 41 20.07 26.48 1.88
C SER A 41 20.92 27.16 0.81
N ARG A 42 20.58 28.40 0.40
CA ARG A 42 21.42 29.15 -0.55
C ARG A 42 22.79 29.50 0.02
N ARG A 43 22.85 29.96 1.28
CA ARG A 43 24.12 30.26 1.96
C ARG A 43 24.99 29.02 2.14
N LEU A 44 24.38 27.91 2.56
CA LEU A 44 25.08 26.63 2.70
C LEU A 44 25.54 26.08 1.34
N GLY A 45 24.78 26.29 0.27
CA GLY A 45 25.20 25.96 -1.09
C GLY A 45 26.44 26.72 -1.53
N TYR A 46 26.52 28.02 -1.23
CA TYR A 46 27.72 28.82 -1.49
C TYR A 46 28.91 28.36 -0.63
N ALA A 47 28.69 28.05 0.65
CA ALA A 47 29.73 27.52 1.52
C ALA A 47 30.29 26.18 1.00
N LEU A 48 29.43 25.30 0.47
CA LEU A 48 29.86 24.04 -0.14
C LEU A 48 30.61 24.25 -1.46
N GLN A 49 30.33 25.32 -2.22
CA GLN A 49 31.15 25.67 -3.39
C GLN A 49 32.56 26.11 -3.00
N LEU A 50 32.72 26.78 -1.85
CA LEU A 50 34.02 27.19 -1.33
C LEU A 50 34.83 26.03 -0.73
N ASP A 51 34.13 25.02 -0.19
CA ASP A 51 34.74 23.80 0.38
C ASP A 51 33.94 22.54 -0.01
N PRO A 52 34.10 22.03 -1.26
CA PRO A 52 33.27 20.95 -1.83
C PRO A 52 33.33 19.62 -1.10
N ASN A 53 34.39 19.39 -0.31
CA ASN A 53 34.62 18.13 0.37
C ASN A 53 34.27 18.18 1.85
N ASN A 54 33.61 19.24 2.32
CA ASN A 54 33.24 19.38 3.73
C ASN A 54 31.97 18.60 4.09
N PRO A 55 32.07 17.47 4.80
CA PRO A 55 30.90 16.64 5.08
C PRO A 55 29.91 17.32 6.04
N TYR A 56 30.37 18.24 6.89
CA TYR A 56 29.51 18.97 7.82
C TYR A 56 28.64 20.00 7.08
N VAL A 57 29.25 20.78 6.17
CA VAL A 57 28.51 21.76 5.35
C VAL A 57 27.53 21.06 4.42
N ALA A 58 27.94 19.95 3.79
CA ALA A 58 27.07 19.13 2.97
C ALA A 58 25.90 18.54 3.78
N GLY A 59 26.15 18.07 5.01
CA GLY A 59 25.12 17.52 5.90
C GLY A 59 24.09 18.55 6.33
N GLU A 60 24.54 19.75 6.72
CA GLU A 60 23.65 20.87 7.08
C GLU A 60 22.85 21.38 5.87
N LEU A 61 23.48 21.47 4.68
CA LEU A 61 22.78 21.83 3.45
C LEU A 61 21.67 20.83 3.16
N ALA A 62 22.00 19.54 3.19
CA ALA A 62 21.05 18.47 2.97
C ALA A 62 19.89 18.50 3.97
N ALA A 63 20.17 18.59 5.27
CA ALA A 63 19.14 18.72 6.30
C ALA A 63 18.22 19.93 6.04
N SER A 64 18.79 21.09 5.69
CA SER A 64 18.03 22.30 5.32
C SER A 64 17.16 22.08 4.07
N LEU A 65 17.66 21.37 3.07
CA LEU A 65 16.90 21.02 1.86
C LEU A 65 15.74 20.07 2.17
N VAL A 66 15.95 19.02 2.99
CA VAL A 66 14.87 18.13 3.47
C VAL A 66 13.81 18.92 4.22
N LEU A 67 14.23 19.79 5.13
CA LEU A 67 13.33 20.67 5.90
C LEU A 67 12.59 21.69 5.03
N ALA A 68 13.09 21.99 3.83
CA ALA A 68 12.45 22.84 2.83
C ALA A 68 11.61 22.05 1.80
N GLY A 69 11.49 20.72 1.94
CA GLY A 69 10.76 19.86 0.99
C GLY A 69 11.51 19.58 -0.32
N ARG A 70 12.78 19.98 -0.43
CA ARG A 70 13.62 19.84 -1.63
C ARG A 70 14.38 18.52 -1.61
N TYR A 71 13.63 17.42 -1.57
CA TYR A 71 14.18 16.09 -1.35
C TYR A 71 15.07 15.59 -2.52
N SER A 72 14.69 15.88 -3.76
CA SER A 72 15.46 15.48 -4.95
C SER A 72 16.86 16.10 -4.96
N GLU A 73 17.01 17.32 -4.47
CA GLU A 73 18.31 17.98 -4.34
C GLU A 73 19.10 17.50 -3.11
N SER A 74 18.41 17.16 -2.03
CA SER A 74 19.08 16.66 -0.82
C SER A 74 19.59 15.24 -0.94
N THR A 75 18.91 14.38 -1.70
CA THR A 75 19.19 12.95 -1.79
C THR A 75 20.60 12.64 -2.28
N PRO A 76 21.09 13.18 -3.42
CA PRO A 76 22.43 12.87 -3.90
C PRO A 76 23.52 13.33 -2.92
N LEU A 77 23.32 14.45 -2.22
CA LEU A 77 24.25 14.92 -1.18
C LEU A 77 24.32 13.92 -0.01
N LEU A 78 23.16 13.42 0.43
CA LEU A 78 23.08 12.46 1.53
C LEU A 78 23.60 11.08 1.15
N GLU A 79 23.35 10.62 -0.08
CA GLU A 79 23.91 9.37 -0.62
C GLU A 79 25.45 9.44 -0.69
N ALA A 80 26.00 10.56 -1.14
CA ALA A 80 27.45 10.79 -1.11
C ALA A 80 27.99 10.80 0.32
N LEU A 81 27.30 11.46 1.25
CA LEU A 81 27.70 11.53 2.66
C LEU A 81 27.70 10.18 3.36
N VAL A 82 26.67 9.34 3.17
CA VAL A 82 26.66 8.00 3.78
C VAL A 82 27.65 7.05 3.12
N THR A 83 28.10 7.36 1.90
CA THR A 83 29.19 6.63 1.24
C THR A 83 30.55 7.01 1.84
N GLN A 84 30.79 8.30 2.06
CA GLN A 84 32.02 8.82 2.68
C GLN A 84 32.10 8.49 4.19
N LEU A 85 30.97 8.54 4.88
CA LEU A 85 30.83 8.37 6.32
C LEU A 85 29.77 7.29 6.63
N PRO A 86 30.08 5.99 6.43
CA PRO A 86 29.10 4.90 6.54
C PRO A 86 28.50 4.75 7.94
N ASP A 87 29.23 5.17 8.97
CA ASP A 87 28.82 5.05 10.38
C ASP A 87 28.29 6.38 10.96
N HIS A 88 27.98 7.36 10.12
CA HIS A 88 27.41 8.62 10.57
C HIS A 88 25.87 8.54 10.67
N ALA A 89 25.37 8.25 11.89
CA ALA A 89 23.96 8.02 12.17
C ALA A 89 23.02 9.14 11.67
N ILE A 90 23.45 10.41 11.77
CA ILE A 90 22.66 11.58 11.38
C ILE A 90 22.48 11.67 9.86
N SER A 91 23.50 11.34 9.07
CA SER A 91 23.38 11.30 7.61
C SER A 91 22.35 10.25 7.17
N HIS A 92 22.37 9.08 7.79
CA HIS A 92 21.36 8.04 7.55
C HIS A 92 19.95 8.49 7.94
N PHE A 93 19.80 9.21 9.06
CA PHE A 93 18.51 9.76 9.47
C PHE A 93 17.95 10.74 8.42
N TRP A 94 18.77 11.71 7.98
CA TRP A 94 18.34 12.68 6.98
C TRP A 94 18.09 12.05 5.62
N LEU A 95 18.88 11.04 5.22
CA LEU A 95 18.65 10.27 4.00
C LEU A 95 17.31 9.53 4.07
N GLY A 96 17.01 8.93 5.22
CA GLY A 96 15.71 8.31 5.48
C GLY A 96 14.55 9.30 5.34
N ARG A 97 14.68 10.50 5.92
CA ARG A 97 13.68 11.57 5.77
C ARG A 97 13.54 12.03 4.32
N SER A 98 14.64 12.15 3.58
CA SER A 98 14.63 12.53 2.16
C SER A 98 13.89 11.50 1.31
N TYR A 99 14.17 10.21 1.52
CA TYR A 99 13.44 9.14 0.82
C TYR A 99 11.97 9.07 1.22
N LEU A 100 11.63 9.27 2.49
CA LEU A 100 10.24 9.25 2.95
C LEU A 100 9.41 10.39 2.33
N GLY A 101 10.00 11.58 2.20
CA GLY A 101 9.40 12.73 1.51
C GLY A 101 9.21 12.51 0.01
N GLN A 102 9.95 11.57 -0.58
CA GLN A 102 9.80 11.13 -1.97
C GLN A 102 8.92 9.89 -2.12
N LEU A 103 8.16 9.50 -1.08
CA LEU A 103 7.33 8.30 -1.07
C LEU A 103 8.12 6.98 -1.25
N LEU A 104 9.43 6.98 -1.00
CA LEU A 104 10.30 5.80 -1.08
C LEU A 104 10.42 5.10 0.28
N GLY A 105 9.28 4.67 0.84
CA GLY A 105 9.16 4.08 2.18
C GLY A 105 10.17 2.95 2.49
N PRO A 106 10.34 1.94 1.62
CA PRO A 106 11.30 0.86 1.86
C PRO A 106 12.76 1.33 1.95
N LYS A 107 13.18 2.28 1.10
CA LYS A 107 14.53 2.87 1.19
C LYS A 107 14.68 3.69 2.47
N ALA A 108 13.66 4.48 2.82
CA ALA A 108 13.63 5.26 4.05
C ALA A 108 13.76 4.37 5.29
N ALA A 109 13.01 3.26 5.37
CA ALA A 109 13.07 2.32 6.48
C ALA A 109 14.47 1.71 6.65
N LYS A 110 15.17 1.38 5.54
CA LYS A 110 16.55 0.90 5.59
C LYS A 110 17.49 1.93 6.21
N CYS A 111 17.39 3.19 5.78
CA CYS A 111 18.21 4.27 6.31
C CYS A 111 17.91 4.55 7.80
N PHE A 112 16.64 4.56 8.21
CA PHE A 112 16.29 4.74 9.62
C PHE A 112 16.75 3.57 10.50
N ARG A 113 16.64 2.32 10.03
CA ARG A 113 17.19 1.16 10.75
C ARG A 113 18.71 1.30 10.93
N ARG A 114 19.46 1.68 9.89
CA ARG A 114 20.90 1.92 10.01
C ARG A 114 21.22 3.05 10.98
N SER A 115 20.44 4.13 10.96
CA SER A 115 20.58 5.24 11.91
C SER A 115 20.34 4.78 13.36
N TYR A 116 19.35 3.93 13.59
CA TYR A 116 19.05 3.34 14.89
C TYR A 116 20.16 2.40 15.39
N GLU A 117 20.69 1.53 14.52
CA GLU A 117 21.81 0.65 14.85
C GLU A 117 23.05 1.43 15.32
N LEU A 118 23.34 2.57 14.69
CA LEU A 118 24.47 3.43 15.03
C LEU A 118 24.21 4.30 16.27
N ALA A 119 22.95 4.56 16.61
CA ALA A 119 22.55 5.42 17.74
C ALA A 119 21.25 4.92 18.40
N PRO A 120 21.30 3.79 19.16
CA PRO A 120 20.10 3.07 19.64
C PRO A 120 19.28 3.81 20.70
N ASN A 121 19.83 4.86 21.32
CA ASN A 121 19.16 5.62 22.40
C ASN A 121 18.26 6.76 21.88
N ASN A 122 18.04 6.86 20.56
CA ASN A 122 17.17 7.87 19.97
C ASN A 122 15.78 7.30 19.66
N ASP A 123 14.89 7.39 20.65
CA ASP A 123 13.52 6.85 20.58
C ASP A 123 12.69 7.44 19.42
N ALA A 124 13.01 8.65 18.94
CA ALA A 124 12.34 9.26 17.80
C ALA A 124 12.56 8.48 16.49
N ILE A 125 13.63 7.69 16.39
CA ILE A 125 13.91 6.88 15.21
C ILE A 125 12.95 5.68 15.13
N LEU A 126 12.47 5.13 16.25
CA LEU A 126 11.52 4.02 16.28
C LEU A 126 10.24 4.37 15.50
N HIS A 127 9.68 5.55 15.77
CA HIS A 127 8.55 6.10 15.04
C HIS A 127 8.85 6.26 13.55
N MET A 128 10.03 6.78 13.19
CA MET A 128 10.40 6.99 11.77
C MET A 128 10.56 5.68 11.00
N ILE A 129 11.08 4.62 11.63
CA ILE A 129 11.12 3.27 11.04
C ILE A 129 9.68 2.79 10.79
N GLY A 130 8.82 2.90 11.81
CA GLY A 130 7.40 2.51 11.71
C GLY A 130 6.67 3.23 10.59
N VAL A 131 6.72 4.56 10.56
CA VAL A 131 6.07 5.38 9.51
C VAL A 131 6.62 5.07 8.12
N ALA A 132 7.92 4.86 7.97
CA ALA A 132 8.51 4.50 6.68
C ALA A 132 8.04 3.12 6.18
N LEU A 133 7.86 2.16 7.09
CA LEU A 133 7.29 0.85 6.78
C LEU A 133 5.82 0.96 6.40
N LEU A 134 5.03 1.76 7.13
CA LEU A 134 3.62 2.03 6.80
C LEU A 134 3.45 2.68 5.43
N ALA A 135 4.32 3.63 5.08
CA ALA A 135 4.35 4.27 3.77
C ALA A 135 4.67 3.28 2.63
N GLY A 136 5.37 2.18 2.94
CA GLY A 136 5.59 1.06 2.02
C GLY A 136 4.50 -0.03 2.06
N GLY A 137 3.43 0.15 2.84
CA GLY A 137 2.37 -0.85 3.05
C GLY A 137 2.82 -2.06 3.90
N ARG A 138 3.91 -1.95 4.66
CA ARG A 138 4.51 -3.03 5.47
C ARG A 138 4.03 -2.98 6.93
N GLY A 139 2.72 -2.94 7.13
CA GLY A 139 2.08 -2.78 8.44
C GLY A 139 2.55 -3.74 9.51
N ARG A 140 2.69 -5.04 9.18
CA ARG A 140 3.18 -6.07 10.11
C ARG A 140 4.59 -5.80 10.59
N GLU A 141 5.51 -5.41 9.70
CA GLU A 141 6.87 -5.07 10.11
C GLU A 141 6.93 -3.77 10.89
N ALA A 142 5.98 -2.85 10.66
CA ALA A 142 5.89 -1.59 11.39
C ALA A 142 5.42 -1.79 12.84
N GLU A 143 4.53 -2.77 13.09
CA GLU A 143 3.90 -3.01 14.39
C GLU A 143 4.89 -3.09 15.56
N PRO A 144 5.95 -3.94 15.55
CA PRO A 144 6.85 -4.04 16.70
C PRO A 144 7.54 -2.71 17.03
N TRP A 145 7.95 -1.94 16.02
CA TRP A 145 8.58 -0.63 16.21
C TRP A 145 7.60 0.40 16.78
N LEU A 146 6.37 0.40 16.29
CA LEU A 146 5.33 1.34 16.70
C LEU A 146 4.76 1.00 18.08
N ARG A 147 4.68 -0.29 18.44
CA ARG A 147 4.32 -0.72 19.79
C ARG A 147 5.37 -0.28 20.81
N GLU A 148 6.65 -0.46 20.50
CA GLU A 148 7.71 -0.01 21.40
C GLU A 148 7.72 1.52 21.53
N PHE A 149 7.50 2.25 20.44
CA PHE A 149 7.34 3.70 20.48
C PHE A 149 6.11 4.12 21.32
N ALA A 150 4.95 3.49 21.12
CA ALA A 150 3.74 3.79 21.90
C ALA A 150 3.87 3.42 23.38
N LYS A 151 4.68 2.40 23.72
CA LYS A 151 5.00 2.05 25.12
C LYS A 151 5.81 3.14 25.81
N LYS A 152 6.76 3.78 25.09
CA LYS A 152 7.58 4.90 25.59
C LYS A 152 6.80 6.21 25.66
N PHE A 153 5.78 6.38 24.81
CA PHE A 153 4.96 7.58 24.73
C PHE A 153 3.46 7.24 24.79
N PRO A 154 2.97 6.70 25.93
CA PRO A 154 1.60 6.18 26.04
C PRO A 154 0.51 7.26 25.88
N ASP A 155 0.84 8.50 26.21
CA ASP A 155 -0.08 9.66 26.14
C ASP A 155 0.10 10.48 24.85
N SER A 156 0.74 9.90 23.82
CA SER A 156 0.90 10.55 22.52
C SER A 156 -0.18 10.10 21.54
N ALA A 157 -1.10 11.00 21.18
CA ALA A 157 -2.12 10.75 20.15
C ALA A 157 -1.50 10.29 18.81
N ARG A 158 -0.34 10.85 18.43
CA ARG A 158 0.46 10.42 17.28
C ARG A 158 0.89 8.96 17.38
N ALA A 159 1.47 8.55 18.51
CA ALA A 159 1.97 7.19 18.69
C ALA A 159 0.83 6.15 18.59
N LEU A 160 -0.32 6.44 19.23
CA LEU A 160 -1.51 5.60 19.16
C LEU A 160 -2.09 5.53 17.75
N HIS A 161 -2.15 6.66 17.04
CA HIS A 161 -2.59 6.70 15.65
C HIS A 161 -1.69 5.88 14.73
N ASP A 162 -0.38 6.04 14.79
CA ASP A 162 0.50 5.32 13.86
C ASP A 162 0.46 3.81 14.10
N LEU A 163 0.36 3.38 15.36
CA LEU A 163 0.07 1.98 15.70
C LEU A 163 -1.29 1.54 15.15
N SER A 164 -2.33 2.38 15.25
CA SER A 164 -3.65 2.06 14.66
C SER A 164 -3.58 1.86 13.14
N VAL A 165 -2.75 2.63 12.43
CA VAL A 165 -2.56 2.49 10.98
C VAL A 165 -1.86 1.16 10.66
N SER A 166 -0.88 0.75 11.46
CA SER A 166 -0.25 -0.58 11.35
C SER A 166 -1.26 -1.71 11.53
N LEU A 167 -2.13 -1.62 12.54
CA LEU A 167 -3.17 -2.62 12.80
C LEU A 167 -4.23 -2.63 11.70
N GLN A 168 -4.59 -1.46 11.16
CA GLN A 168 -5.51 -1.34 10.03
C GLN A 168 -4.95 -2.03 8.77
N GLN A 169 -3.66 -1.86 8.46
CA GLN A 169 -3.00 -2.57 7.36
C GLN A 169 -2.94 -4.10 7.56
N GLN A 170 -3.18 -4.58 8.78
CA GLN A 170 -3.23 -5.99 9.15
C GLN A 170 -4.66 -6.50 9.37
N LEU A 171 -5.69 -5.72 8.99
CA LEU A 171 -7.10 -6.08 9.14
C LEU A 171 -7.54 -6.26 10.62
N ARG A 172 -6.80 -5.71 11.58
CA ARG A 172 -7.16 -5.68 13.01
C ARG A 172 -7.90 -4.38 13.35
N SER A 173 -9.04 -4.18 12.70
CA SER A 173 -9.72 -2.88 12.63
C SER A 173 -10.38 -2.45 13.94
N ASP A 174 -10.91 -3.37 14.74
CA ASP A 174 -11.55 -3.02 16.02
C ASP A 174 -10.51 -2.53 17.04
N GLU A 175 -9.35 -3.20 17.12
CA GLU A 175 -8.21 -2.74 17.91
C GLU A 175 -7.71 -1.38 17.42
N ALA A 176 -7.60 -1.20 16.09
CA ALA A 176 -7.20 0.08 15.51
C ALA A 176 -8.19 1.21 15.89
N ALA A 177 -9.50 0.96 15.83
CA ALA A 177 -10.53 1.92 16.20
C ALA A 177 -10.45 2.29 17.69
N GLY A 178 -10.19 1.33 18.57
CA GLY A 178 -9.96 1.58 19.99
C GLY A 178 -8.76 2.52 20.23
N LEU A 179 -7.67 2.33 19.50
CA LEU A 179 -6.51 3.23 19.56
C LEU A 179 -6.82 4.63 19.02
N CYS A 180 -7.59 4.75 17.92
CA CYS A 180 -8.01 6.05 17.41
C CYS A 180 -8.89 6.80 18.41
N LYS A 181 -9.84 6.12 19.07
CA LYS A 181 -10.70 6.73 20.11
C LYS A 181 -9.86 7.28 21.26
N ARG A 182 -8.92 6.49 21.78
CA ARG A 182 -7.97 6.96 22.81
C ARG A 182 -7.10 8.13 22.35
N ALA A 183 -6.67 8.12 21.09
CA ALA A 183 -5.91 9.25 20.54
C ALA A 183 -6.74 10.55 20.50
N ILE A 184 -8.03 10.46 20.17
CA ILE A 184 -8.97 11.59 20.17
C ILE A 184 -9.29 12.05 21.61
N GLU A 185 -9.38 11.13 22.57
CA GLU A 185 -9.52 11.48 23.99
C GLU A 185 -8.33 12.29 24.52
N LEU A 186 -7.11 11.94 24.11
CA LEU A 186 -5.89 12.63 24.50
C LEU A 186 -5.71 13.98 23.77
N GLU A 187 -6.05 14.03 22.47
CA GLU A 187 -5.94 15.22 21.64
C GLU A 187 -7.19 15.33 20.75
N PRO A 188 -8.26 16.01 21.22
CA PRO A 188 -9.54 16.10 20.50
C PRO A 188 -9.48 16.73 19.10
N ASP A 189 -8.42 17.49 18.82
CA ASP A 189 -8.21 18.18 17.54
C ASP A 189 -7.24 17.45 16.60
N PHE A 190 -6.87 16.22 16.96
CA PHE A 190 -5.94 15.41 16.18
C PHE A 190 -6.60 14.79 14.95
N ALA A 191 -6.71 15.59 13.89
CA ALA A 191 -7.33 15.26 12.61
C ALA A 191 -6.96 13.86 12.02
N PRO A 192 -5.71 13.37 12.09
CA PRO A 192 -5.38 12.04 11.59
C PRO A 192 -6.13 10.90 12.30
N ALA A 193 -6.31 10.97 13.62
CA ALA A 193 -7.07 9.95 14.36
C ALA A 193 -8.56 10.01 14.04
N ILE A 194 -9.13 11.23 13.96
CA ILE A 194 -10.53 11.44 13.54
C ILE A 194 -10.77 10.83 12.15
N ALA A 195 -9.90 11.15 11.18
CA ALA A 195 -10.02 10.63 9.82
C ALA A 195 -9.90 9.10 9.75
N SER A 196 -9.02 8.50 10.58
CA SER A 196 -8.86 7.05 10.66
C SER A 196 -10.05 6.36 11.32
N LEU A 197 -10.66 6.98 12.33
CA LEU A 197 -11.91 6.50 12.95
C LEU A 197 -13.10 6.61 11.98
N ALA A 198 -13.23 7.72 11.25
CA ALA A 198 -14.24 7.85 10.20
C ALA A 198 -14.07 6.82 9.08
N ARG A 199 -12.83 6.50 8.68
CA ARG A 199 -12.53 5.41 7.74
C ARG A 199 -12.97 4.05 8.31
N TYR A 200 -12.80 3.83 9.61
CA TYR A 200 -13.32 2.64 10.28
C TYR A 200 -14.85 2.59 10.18
N TYR A 201 -15.58 3.62 10.61
CA TYR A 201 -17.04 3.68 10.53
C TYR A 201 -17.57 3.42 9.12
N ARG A 202 -16.95 4.04 8.12
CA ARG A 202 -17.29 3.79 6.72
C ARG A 202 -17.12 2.32 6.31
N SER A 203 -16.04 1.67 6.73
CA SER A 203 -15.80 0.26 6.37
C SER A 203 -16.82 -0.72 6.99
N TYR A 204 -17.53 -0.29 8.05
CA TYR A 204 -18.62 -1.00 8.72
C TYR A 204 -20.01 -0.44 8.39
N ASN A 205 -20.16 0.28 7.27
CA ASN A 205 -21.45 0.83 6.80
C ASN A 205 -22.09 1.87 7.75
N ARG A 206 -21.33 2.45 8.67
CA ARG A 206 -21.78 3.54 9.57
C ARG A 206 -21.46 4.89 8.93
N TYR A 207 -22.09 5.15 7.78
CA TYR A 207 -21.78 6.33 6.96
C TYR A 207 -22.20 7.64 7.62
N ASP A 208 -23.37 7.66 8.26
CA ASP A 208 -23.89 8.84 8.95
C ASP A 208 -22.95 9.27 10.08
N GLU A 209 -22.52 8.33 10.92
CA GLU A 209 -21.56 8.59 11.99
C GLU A 209 -20.19 9.04 11.46
N ALA A 210 -19.75 8.48 10.33
CA ALA A 210 -18.51 8.91 9.69
C ALA A 210 -18.61 10.35 9.17
N LEU A 211 -19.77 10.72 8.62
CA LEU A 211 -20.03 12.05 8.09
C LEU A 211 -20.15 13.08 9.19
N GLU A 212 -20.96 12.81 10.22
CA GLU A 212 -21.11 13.67 11.40
C GLU A 212 -19.74 13.95 12.04
N LEU A 213 -18.96 12.91 12.34
CA LEU A 213 -17.63 13.03 12.94
C LEU A 213 -16.67 13.90 12.11
N VAL A 214 -16.67 13.73 10.78
CA VAL A 214 -15.78 14.47 9.89
C VAL A 214 -16.26 15.91 9.71
N THR A 215 -17.55 16.14 9.57
CA THR A 215 -18.14 17.47 9.42
C THR A 215 -17.90 18.32 10.66
N GLU A 216 -18.17 17.80 11.87
CA GLU A 216 -17.88 18.52 13.13
C GLU A 216 -16.39 18.90 13.25
N ALA A 217 -15.51 17.97 12.89
CA ALA A 217 -14.07 18.22 12.91
C ALA A 217 -13.65 19.27 11.87
N MET A 218 -14.25 19.27 10.67
CA MET A 218 -13.98 20.26 9.64
C MET A 218 -14.51 21.66 10.00
N GLU A 219 -15.66 21.74 10.69
CA GLU A 219 -16.19 23.00 11.20
C GLU A 219 -15.30 23.58 12.30
N ARG A 220 -14.79 22.74 13.21
CA ARG A 220 -13.92 23.18 14.30
C ARG A 220 -12.49 23.52 13.84
N LEU A 221 -11.92 22.73 12.93
CA LEU A 221 -10.48 22.77 12.61
C LEU A 221 -10.17 23.33 11.22
N GLY A 222 -11.20 23.55 10.40
CA GLY A 222 -11.06 23.79 8.97
C GLY A 222 -10.67 22.54 8.17
N PRO A 223 -10.57 22.66 6.82
CA PRO A 223 -10.31 21.55 5.92
C PRO A 223 -8.84 21.12 5.96
N GLN A 224 -8.45 20.34 6.98
CA GLN A 224 -7.14 19.70 7.02
C GLN A 224 -7.04 18.56 6.00
N PRO A 225 -5.85 18.26 5.43
CA PRO A 225 -5.70 17.23 4.39
C PRO A 225 -6.28 15.86 4.75
N ALA A 226 -6.07 15.38 5.98
CA ALA A 226 -6.58 14.08 6.42
C ALA A 226 -8.12 14.05 6.48
N LEU A 227 -8.75 15.13 6.95
CA LEU A 227 -10.21 15.26 7.03
C LEU A 227 -10.82 15.43 5.64
N ALA A 228 -10.26 16.31 4.81
CA ALA A 228 -10.74 16.53 3.45
C ALA A 228 -10.66 15.25 2.59
N GLU A 229 -9.64 14.41 2.79
CA GLU A 229 -9.52 13.13 2.08
C GLU A 229 -10.66 12.16 2.42
N ILE A 230 -11.05 12.05 3.70
CA ILE A 230 -12.17 11.19 4.10
C ILE A 230 -13.53 11.84 3.74
N TYR A 231 -13.67 13.15 3.92
CA TYR A 231 -14.86 13.92 3.53
C TYR A 231 -15.18 13.74 2.05
N SER A 232 -14.16 13.82 1.18
CA SER A 232 -14.31 13.60 -0.27
C SER A 232 -14.96 12.26 -0.62
N ARG A 233 -14.74 11.22 0.20
CA ARG A 233 -15.30 9.89 -0.02
C ARG A 233 -16.73 9.76 0.53
N LEU A 234 -17.13 10.63 1.45
CA LEU A 234 -18.48 10.66 2.01
C LEU A 234 -19.40 11.55 1.15
N CYS A 235 -18.91 12.67 0.62
CA CYS A 235 -19.67 13.56 -0.29
C CYS A 235 -20.19 12.85 -1.55
N ASP A 236 -19.44 11.86 -2.07
CA ASP A 236 -19.81 11.09 -3.27
C ASP A 236 -21.16 10.35 -3.08
N ARG A 237 -21.43 9.90 -1.85
CA ARG A 237 -22.67 9.20 -1.49
C ARG A 237 -23.85 10.15 -1.28
N GLU A 238 -23.60 11.29 -0.66
CA GLU A 238 -24.62 12.28 -0.30
C GLU A 238 -25.06 13.20 -1.45
N GLY A 239 -24.56 12.97 -2.67
CA GLY A 239 -24.83 13.86 -3.81
C GLY A 239 -24.16 15.23 -3.70
N LYS A 240 -23.19 15.40 -2.79
CA LYS A 240 -22.45 16.65 -2.53
C LYS A 240 -21.14 16.73 -3.30
N ALA A 241 -21.09 16.17 -4.52
CA ALA A 241 -19.86 16.00 -5.27
C ALA A 241 -19.14 17.33 -5.55
N GLU A 242 -19.88 18.36 -5.97
CA GLU A 242 -19.33 19.70 -6.27
C GLU A 242 -18.78 20.40 -5.03
N GLU A 243 -19.49 20.29 -3.91
CA GLU A 243 -19.07 20.88 -2.63
C GLU A 243 -17.75 20.27 -2.16
N GLY A 244 -17.65 18.94 -2.16
CA GLY A 244 -16.43 18.23 -1.82
C GLY A 244 -15.27 18.58 -2.77
N ALA A 245 -15.55 18.70 -4.08
CA ALA A 245 -14.54 19.04 -5.07
C ALA A 245 -14.00 20.46 -4.84
N ARG A 246 -14.87 21.42 -4.53
CA ARG A 246 -14.49 22.79 -4.19
C ARG A 246 -13.55 22.84 -2.99
N VAL A 247 -13.89 22.16 -1.90
CA VAL A 247 -13.04 22.10 -0.68
C VAL A 247 -11.65 21.57 -1.01
N ILE A 248 -11.56 20.50 -1.81
CA ILE A 248 -10.26 19.92 -2.18
C ILE A 248 -9.48 20.87 -3.10
N ARG A 249 -10.13 21.53 -4.05
CA ARG A 249 -9.48 22.52 -4.94
C ARG A 249 -8.89 23.68 -4.16
N GLU A 250 -9.63 24.24 -3.22
CA GLU A 250 -9.16 25.33 -2.35
C GLU A 250 -7.95 24.89 -1.51
N LEU A 251 -8.01 23.69 -0.93
CA LEU A 251 -6.92 23.14 -0.13
C LEU A 251 -5.66 22.89 -0.96
N LEU A 252 -5.80 22.35 -2.17
CA LEU A 252 -4.68 22.14 -3.10
C LEU A 252 -4.12 23.46 -3.64
N ALA A 253 -4.94 24.49 -3.83
CA ALA A 253 -4.51 25.81 -4.28
C ALA A 253 -3.78 26.60 -3.18
N ALA A 254 -4.22 26.48 -1.93
CA ALA A 254 -3.54 27.05 -0.76
C ALA A 254 -2.23 26.32 -0.43
N ASP A 255 -2.03 25.11 -1.00
CA ASP A 255 -0.85 24.31 -0.78
C ASP A 255 0.32 24.76 -1.66
N GLU A 256 1.26 25.52 -1.09
CA GLU A 256 2.55 25.87 -1.72
C GLU A 256 3.51 24.65 -1.82
N GLY A 257 2.99 23.45 -2.08
CA GLY A 257 3.72 22.19 -2.07
C GLY A 257 4.01 21.63 -0.66
N LYS A 258 3.22 22.00 0.36
CA LYS A 258 3.38 21.58 1.76
C LYS A 258 2.64 20.28 2.07
N ALA A 259 1.59 19.94 1.32
CA ALA A 259 0.76 18.77 1.57
C ALA A 259 1.49 17.46 1.22
N GLY A 260 2.61 17.51 0.50
CA GLY A 260 3.50 16.38 0.26
C GLY A 260 2.72 15.11 -0.13
N ASN A 261 2.81 14.07 0.71
CA ASN A 261 2.15 12.79 0.51
C ASN A 261 0.61 12.87 0.61
N ALA A 262 0.06 13.78 1.42
CA ALA A 262 -1.39 13.95 1.57
C ALA A 262 -2.04 14.53 0.30
N ALA A 263 -1.27 15.26 -0.52
CA ALA A 263 -1.74 15.76 -1.82
C ALA A 263 -2.18 14.63 -2.76
N VAL A 264 -1.55 13.45 -2.67
CA VAL A 264 -1.91 12.29 -3.51
C VAL A 264 -3.34 11.84 -3.22
N GLY A 265 -3.69 11.67 -1.95
CA GLY A 265 -5.02 11.24 -1.53
C GLY A 265 -6.11 12.24 -1.91
N LEU A 266 -5.81 13.53 -1.70
CA LEU A 266 -6.69 14.64 -2.10
C LEU A 266 -6.95 14.65 -3.61
N LYS A 267 -5.92 14.55 -4.45
CA LYS A 267 -6.08 14.51 -5.91
C LYS A 267 -6.87 13.29 -6.39
N PHE A 268 -6.71 12.12 -5.77
CA PHE A 268 -7.60 10.98 -6.04
C PHE A 268 -9.03 11.24 -5.60
N GLY A 269 -9.24 11.95 -4.49
CA GLY A 269 -10.55 12.43 -4.06
C GLY A 269 -11.20 13.34 -5.07
N LEU A 270 -10.46 14.36 -5.53
CA LEU A 270 -10.91 15.29 -6.54
C LEU A 270 -11.32 14.56 -7.82
N GLY A 271 -10.48 13.67 -8.35
CA GLY A 271 -10.80 12.96 -9.58
C GLY A 271 -12.09 12.13 -9.51
N ARG A 272 -12.39 11.51 -8.36
CA ARG A 272 -13.67 10.79 -8.16
C ARG A 272 -14.87 11.73 -8.16
N LEU A 273 -14.76 12.86 -7.46
CA LEU A 273 -15.84 13.85 -7.36
C LEU A 273 -16.10 14.55 -8.70
N GLU A 274 -15.04 14.88 -9.45
CA GLU A 274 -15.13 15.44 -10.80
C GLU A 274 -15.77 14.43 -11.77
N GLU A 275 -15.40 13.14 -11.69
CA GLU A 275 -16.05 12.08 -12.49
C GLU A 275 -17.54 11.95 -12.14
N ARG A 276 -17.89 12.02 -10.86
CA ARG A 276 -19.28 11.97 -10.39
C ARG A 276 -20.10 13.15 -10.93
N ALA A 277 -19.47 14.31 -11.07
CA ALA A 277 -20.05 15.51 -11.67
C ALA A 277 -20.08 15.49 -13.22
N GLY A 278 -19.59 14.42 -13.86
CA GLY A 278 -19.54 14.29 -15.32
C GLY A 278 -18.40 15.05 -16.01
N ARG A 279 -17.46 15.61 -15.23
CA ARG A 279 -16.30 16.38 -15.71
C ARG A 279 -15.10 15.47 -15.90
N TYR A 280 -15.14 14.69 -16.97
CA TYR A 280 -14.21 13.57 -17.18
C TYR A 280 -12.76 14.01 -17.46
N ASP A 281 -12.55 15.17 -18.08
CA ASP A 281 -11.20 15.68 -18.34
C ASP A 281 -10.54 16.18 -17.06
N GLU A 282 -11.28 16.93 -16.24
CA GLU A 282 -10.85 17.39 -14.93
C GLU A 282 -10.58 16.21 -13.99
N ALA A 283 -11.44 15.18 -14.06
CA ALA A 283 -11.22 13.93 -13.35
C ALA A 283 -9.91 13.25 -13.77
N TRP A 284 -9.64 13.19 -15.08
CA TRP A 284 -8.41 12.62 -15.61
C TRP A 284 -7.18 13.40 -15.15
N GLU A 285 -7.19 14.73 -15.25
CA GLU A 285 -6.09 15.58 -14.79
C GLU A 285 -5.79 15.39 -13.30
N ALA A 286 -6.83 15.28 -12.48
CA ALA A 286 -6.68 14.99 -11.05
C ALA A 286 -6.05 13.60 -10.82
N PHE A 287 -6.53 12.55 -11.49
CA PHE A 287 -5.95 11.20 -11.39
C PHE A 287 -4.50 11.15 -11.92
N HIS A 288 -4.24 11.78 -13.06
CA HIS A 288 -2.93 11.80 -13.70
C HIS A 288 -1.91 12.55 -12.83
N SER A 289 -2.24 13.75 -12.36
CA SER A 289 -1.37 14.53 -11.48
C SER A 289 -1.12 13.84 -10.12
N ALA A 290 -2.09 13.07 -9.60
CA ALA A 290 -1.90 12.23 -8.42
C ALA A 290 -0.88 11.12 -8.70
N ASN A 291 -1.02 10.45 -9.84
CA ASN A 291 -0.13 9.38 -10.28
C ASN A 291 1.30 9.88 -10.53
N LEU A 292 1.48 11.04 -11.18
CA LEU A 292 2.80 11.64 -11.44
C LEU A 292 3.56 12.01 -10.16
N THR A 293 2.84 12.31 -9.07
CA THR A 293 3.45 12.60 -7.76
C THR A 293 4.13 11.36 -7.15
N ILE A 294 3.67 10.15 -7.51
CA ILE A 294 4.23 8.89 -7.01
C ILE A 294 5.46 8.53 -7.86
N PRO A 295 6.61 8.21 -7.24
CA PRO A 295 7.79 7.77 -7.99
C PRO A 295 7.51 6.43 -8.68
N SER A 296 7.90 6.33 -9.95
CA SER A 296 7.87 5.06 -10.65
C SER A 296 9.12 4.26 -10.27
N VAL A 297 8.94 3.22 -9.45
CA VAL A 297 9.99 2.26 -9.07
C VAL A 297 9.78 0.88 -9.71
N TYR A 298 8.88 0.81 -10.70
CA TYR A 298 8.57 -0.43 -11.40
C TYR A 298 9.68 -0.80 -12.38
N GLY A 299 10.24 -2.00 -12.22
CA GLY A 299 11.26 -2.54 -13.10
C GLY A 299 10.68 -3.58 -14.06
N PHE A 300 10.69 -3.28 -15.36
CA PHE A 300 10.14 -4.16 -16.41
C PHE A 300 10.85 -5.52 -16.42
N GLN A 301 12.18 -5.51 -16.53
CA GLN A 301 13.00 -6.72 -16.58
C GLN A 301 12.87 -7.56 -15.31
N GLN A 302 12.84 -6.94 -14.13
CA GLN A 302 12.69 -7.67 -12.86
C GLN A 302 11.36 -8.41 -12.80
N GLN A 303 10.30 -7.84 -13.39
CA GLN A 303 8.97 -8.44 -13.41
C GLN A 303 8.88 -9.58 -14.43
N GLU A 304 9.42 -9.38 -15.63
CA GLU A 304 9.54 -10.43 -16.64
C GLU A 304 10.33 -11.63 -16.10
N LEU A 305 11.47 -11.38 -15.46
CA LEU A 305 12.29 -12.42 -14.82
C LEU A 305 11.50 -13.18 -13.76
N LEU A 306 10.80 -12.48 -12.86
CA LEU A 306 9.98 -13.13 -11.83
C LEU A 306 8.91 -14.04 -12.44
N PHE A 307 8.15 -13.56 -13.41
CA PHE A 307 7.07 -14.37 -14.01
C PHE A 307 7.61 -15.51 -14.87
N ASN A 308 8.76 -15.34 -15.52
CA ASN A 308 9.43 -16.44 -16.22
C ASN A 308 9.96 -17.49 -15.23
N GLU A 309 10.55 -17.08 -14.10
CA GLU A 309 10.96 -18.00 -13.03
C GLU A 309 9.76 -18.78 -12.48
N ILE A 310 8.61 -18.13 -12.28
CA ILE A 310 7.37 -18.80 -11.83
C ILE A 310 6.94 -19.85 -12.86
N LYS A 311 6.79 -19.47 -14.13
CA LYS A 311 6.35 -20.39 -15.19
C LYS A 311 7.31 -21.57 -15.37
N ASN A 312 8.62 -21.31 -15.33
CA ASN A 312 9.64 -22.35 -15.44
C ASN A 312 9.64 -23.30 -14.24
N THR A 313 9.43 -22.78 -13.03
CA THR A 313 9.38 -23.59 -11.80
C THR A 313 8.15 -24.49 -11.78
N PHE A 314 7.01 -24.01 -12.28
CA PHE A 314 5.71 -24.71 -12.22
C PHE A 314 5.16 -25.01 -13.61
N ASN A 315 5.80 -25.90 -14.35
CA ASN A 315 5.30 -26.42 -15.63
C ASN A 315 4.70 -27.83 -15.44
N ALA A 316 4.10 -28.42 -16.47
CA ALA A 316 3.45 -29.72 -16.42
C ALA A 316 4.34 -30.81 -15.84
N TRP A 317 5.62 -30.84 -16.24
CA TRP A 317 6.56 -31.83 -15.75
C TRP A 317 6.86 -31.63 -14.26
N SER A 318 7.15 -30.40 -13.82
CA SER A 318 7.46 -30.15 -12.42
C SER A 318 6.22 -30.32 -11.53
N LEU A 319 5.03 -29.87 -11.93
CA LEU A 319 3.80 -30.05 -11.14
C LEU A 319 3.34 -31.52 -11.04
N ALA A 320 3.71 -32.36 -12.00
CA ALA A 320 3.48 -33.80 -11.92
C ALA A 320 4.47 -34.52 -10.98
N SER A 321 5.68 -33.98 -10.79
CA SER A 321 6.77 -34.64 -10.06
C SER A 321 7.06 -34.05 -8.68
N LEU A 322 6.73 -32.77 -8.45
CA LEU A 322 6.95 -32.10 -7.17
C LEU A 322 6.16 -32.80 -6.05
N PRO A 323 6.77 -33.01 -4.88
CA PRO A 323 6.06 -33.51 -3.71
C PRO A 323 4.89 -32.60 -3.35
N LYS A 324 3.70 -33.18 -3.20
CA LYS A 324 2.49 -32.48 -2.78
C LYS A 324 2.25 -32.68 -1.29
N ALA A 325 1.62 -31.71 -0.65
CA ALA A 325 1.12 -31.91 0.69
C ALA A 325 0.03 -33.00 0.69
N THR A 326 0.02 -33.81 1.74
CA THR A 326 -0.89 -34.94 1.91
C THR A 326 -2.03 -34.65 2.88
N ILE A 327 -2.07 -33.45 3.47
CA ILE A 327 -3.15 -33.04 4.38
C ILE A 327 -4.45 -32.88 3.55
N PRO A 328 -5.48 -33.73 3.78
CA PRO A 328 -6.70 -33.68 3.00
C PRO A 328 -7.52 -32.45 3.40
N THR A 329 -7.83 -31.60 2.42
CA THR A 329 -8.68 -30.43 2.63
C THR A 329 -9.24 -29.93 1.31
N ASP A 330 -10.49 -29.47 1.34
CA ASP A 330 -11.11 -28.68 0.28
C ASP A 330 -11.51 -27.28 0.78
N LYS A 331 -11.21 -26.96 2.04
CA LYS A 331 -11.63 -25.71 2.69
C LYS A 331 -11.16 -24.44 1.98
N PRO A 332 -9.92 -24.33 1.45
CA PRO A 332 -9.45 -23.10 0.81
C PRO A 332 -10.11 -22.84 -0.56
N VAL A 333 -10.69 -21.65 -0.72
CA VAL A 333 -11.11 -21.09 -2.01
C VAL A 333 -10.33 -19.81 -2.26
N PHE A 334 -9.59 -19.72 -3.36
CA PHE A 334 -8.80 -18.55 -3.69
C PHE A 334 -9.51 -17.71 -4.75
N VAL A 335 -9.74 -16.43 -4.49
CA VAL A 335 -10.31 -15.50 -5.48
C VAL A 335 -9.21 -14.57 -5.97
N VAL A 336 -8.83 -14.72 -7.24
CA VAL A 336 -7.66 -14.08 -7.86
C VAL A 336 -8.03 -13.26 -9.09
N GLY A 337 -7.10 -12.43 -9.56
CA GLY A 337 -7.27 -11.61 -10.77
C GLY A 337 -6.52 -10.29 -10.65
N MET A 338 -6.82 -9.34 -11.53
CA MET A 338 -6.36 -7.96 -11.34
C MET A 338 -7.16 -7.28 -10.23
N PRO A 339 -6.58 -6.36 -9.43
CA PRO A 339 -7.39 -5.51 -8.57
C PRO A 339 -8.46 -4.78 -9.41
N ARG A 340 -9.66 -4.61 -8.86
CA ARG A 340 -10.84 -4.00 -9.55
C ARG A 340 -11.44 -4.82 -10.71
N SER A 341 -11.13 -6.12 -10.80
CA SER A 341 -11.73 -7.06 -11.77
C SER A 341 -13.05 -7.71 -11.30
N GLY A 342 -13.56 -7.38 -10.11
CA GLY A 342 -14.77 -7.99 -9.56
C GLY A 342 -14.51 -9.02 -8.44
N THR A 343 -13.25 -9.24 -8.03
CA THR A 343 -12.90 -10.17 -6.94
C THR A 343 -13.67 -9.92 -5.63
N SER A 344 -13.90 -8.65 -5.26
CA SER A 344 -14.69 -8.33 -4.07
C SER A 344 -16.17 -8.68 -4.22
N LEU A 345 -16.75 -8.57 -5.42
CA LEU A 345 -18.15 -8.97 -5.66
C LEU A 345 -18.30 -10.48 -5.50
N VAL A 346 -17.39 -11.25 -6.10
CA VAL A 346 -17.36 -12.72 -5.97
C VAL A 346 -17.21 -13.15 -4.51
N GLU A 347 -16.32 -12.51 -3.75
CA GLU A 347 -16.18 -12.77 -2.31
C GLU A 347 -17.47 -12.46 -1.55
N GLN A 348 -18.15 -11.35 -1.84
CA GLN A 348 -19.42 -11.02 -1.17
C GLN A 348 -20.50 -12.07 -1.47
N VAL A 349 -20.66 -12.48 -2.74
CA VAL A 349 -21.61 -13.53 -3.14
C VAL A 349 -21.34 -14.82 -2.36
N LEU A 350 -20.08 -15.27 -2.31
CA LEU A 350 -19.70 -16.48 -1.58
C LEU A 350 -19.87 -16.35 -0.07
N SER A 351 -19.39 -15.25 0.53
CA SER A 351 -19.45 -15.05 1.98
C SER A 351 -20.84 -14.78 2.54
N SER A 352 -21.85 -14.64 1.67
CA SER A 352 -23.26 -14.59 2.07
C SER A 352 -23.86 -15.99 2.26
N HIS A 353 -23.19 -17.04 1.76
CA HIS A 353 -23.60 -18.42 2.01
C HIS A 353 -23.27 -18.83 3.46
N PRO A 354 -24.19 -19.49 4.21
CA PRO A 354 -23.98 -19.82 5.62
C PRO A 354 -22.75 -20.68 5.91
N ASP A 355 -22.41 -21.60 5.01
CA ASP A 355 -21.23 -22.48 5.13
C ASP A 355 -19.91 -21.87 4.61
N CYS A 356 -19.90 -20.60 4.19
CA CYS A 356 -18.75 -19.99 3.54
C CYS A 356 -18.29 -18.72 4.26
N TYR A 357 -17.02 -18.68 4.65
CA TYR A 357 -16.43 -17.51 5.29
C TYR A 357 -15.52 -16.75 4.31
N GLY A 358 -15.85 -15.49 3.99
CA GLY A 358 -14.88 -14.58 3.37
C GLY A 358 -13.71 -14.35 4.34
N ALA A 359 -12.45 -14.35 3.91
CA ALA A 359 -11.32 -14.04 4.80
C ALA A 359 -10.69 -12.67 4.49
N GLY A 360 -11.15 -11.99 3.43
CA GLY A 360 -10.51 -10.80 2.91
C GLY A 360 -9.18 -11.11 2.23
N GLU A 361 -8.27 -10.15 2.27
CA GLU A 361 -6.96 -10.23 1.64
C GLU A 361 -5.94 -10.85 2.62
N LEU A 362 -5.74 -12.18 2.59
CA LEU A 362 -4.75 -12.82 3.46
C LEU A 362 -3.35 -12.76 2.84
N LEU A 363 -2.38 -12.25 3.60
CA LEU A 363 -0.97 -12.24 3.18
C LEU A 363 -0.24 -13.55 3.45
N THR A 364 -0.88 -14.51 4.12
CA THR A 364 -0.26 -15.74 4.63
C THR A 364 0.36 -16.58 3.53
N LEU A 365 -0.29 -16.73 2.37
CA LEU A 365 0.27 -17.49 1.26
C LEU A 365 1.58 -16.89 0.74
N SER A 366 1.63 -15.55 0.63
CA SER A 366 2.85 -14.86 0.18
C SER A 366 4.00 -14.98 1.18
N GLN A 367 3.68 -15.05 2.48
CA GLN A 367 4.66 -15.25 3.55
C GLN A 367 5.21 -16.67 3.53
N ILE A 368 4.32 -17.65 3.42
CA ILE A 368 4.67 -19.06 3.26
C ILE A 368 5.61 -19.25 2.06
N ALA A 369 5.31 -18.63 0.92
CA ALA A 369 6.17 -18.74 -0.26
C ALA A 369 7.62 -18.28 0.03
N VAL A 370 7.79 -17.14 0.70
CA VAL A 370 9.12 -16.60 1.05
C VAL A 370 9.83 -17.47 2.09
N GLU A 371 9.14 -17.80 3.18
CA GLU A 371 9.69 -18.59 4.27
C GLU A 371 10.05 -20.01 3.83
N MET A 372 9.23 -20.64 2.99
CA MET A 372 9.51 -21.94 2.40
C MET A 372 10.74 -21.87 1.49
N GLY A 373 10.88 -20.79 0.70
CA GLY A 373 12.09 -20.56 -0.09
C GLY A 373 13.36 -20.58 0.77
N HIS A 374 13.34 -19.85 1.90
CA HIS A 374 14.45 -19.84 2.86
C HIS A 374 14.67 -21.19 3.54
N ARG A 375 13.59 -21.87 3.93
CA ARG A 375 13.63 -23.21 4.53
C ARG A 375 14.30 -24.23 3.60
N LEU A 376 14.14 -24.07 2.29
CA LEU A 376 14.73 -24.91 1.24
C LEU A 376 16.13 -24.42 0.78
N GLY A 377 16.72 -23.44 1.48
CA GLY A 377 18.07 -22.94 1.20
C GLY A 377 18.17 -21.98 0.01
N GLY A 378 17.06 -21.40 -0.45
CA GLY A 378 17.04 -20.49 -1.60
C GLY A 378 15.99 -19.38 -1.48
N ARG A 379 15.40 -19.01 -2.63
CA ARG A 379 14.32 -18.01 -2.71
C ARG A 379 13.13 -18.55 -3.50
N TRP A 380 11.94 -18.01 -3.21
CA TRP A 380 10.79 -18.19 -4.08
C TRP A 380 11.04 -17.57 -5.48
N PRO A 381 10.60 -18.22 -6.58
CA PRO A 381 10.01 -19.56 -6.66
C PRO A 381 11.05 -20.68 -6.81
N THR A 382 12.28 -20.37 -7.21
CA THR A 382 13.26 -21.35 -7.72
C THR A 382 13.69 -22.40 -6.69
N ALA A 383 13.64 -22.09 -5.39
CA ALA A 383 14.00 -23.03 -4.33
C ALA A 383 13.08 -24.26 -4.23
N LEU A 384 11.87 -24.21 -4.83
CA LEU A 384 10.93 -25.33 -4.79
C LEU A 384 11.41 -26.58 -5.53
N ALA A 385 12.45 -26.48 -6.36
CA ALA A 385 13.09 -27.67 -6.93
C ALA A 385 13.60 -28.66 -5.86
N ASN A 386 13.84 -28.19 -4.63
CA ASN A 386 14.29 -29.00 -3.49
C ASN A 386 13.16 -29.38 -2.53
N LEU A 387 11.89 -29.17 -2.91
CA LEU A 387 10.75 -29.42 -2.03
C LEU A 387 10.67 -30.89 -1.61
N THR A 388 10.36 -31.14 -0.35
CA THR A 388 10.08 -32.48 0.19
C THR A 388 8.64 -32.56 0.71
N PRO A 389 8.05 -33.78 0.83
CA PRO A 389 6.71 -33.95 1.41
C PRO A 389 6.58 -33.35 2.81
N GLU A 390 7.62 -33.45 3.65
CA GLU A 390 7.63 -32.93 5.02
C GLU A 390 7.49 -31.41 5.01
N VAL A 391 8.27 -30.72 4.17
CA VAL A 391 8.19 -29.27 4.04
C VAL A 391 6.84 -28.85 3.44
N ALA A 392 6.33 -29.56 2.44
CA ALA A 392 5.02 -29.28 1.87
C ALA A 392 3.90 -29.39 2.93
N ASN A 393 3.93 -30.44 3.76
CA ASN A 393 2.98 -30.64 4.85
C ASN A 393 3.12 -29.60 5.97
N GLU A 394 4.35 -29.24 6.35
CA GLU A 394 4.62 -28.19 7.34
C GLU A 394 3.93 -26.88 6.93
N PHE A 395 4.18 -26.41 5.72
CA PHE A 395 3.65 -25.13 5.25
C PHE A 395 2.17 -25.19 4.88
N SER A 396 1.67 -26.33 4.38
CA SER A 396 0.24 -26.55 4.19
C SER A 396 -0.52 -26.46 5.52
N GLY A 397 -0.05 -27.17 6.55
CA GLY A 397 -0.62 -27.14 7.90
C GLY A 397 -0.69 -25.73 8.48
N ARG A 398 0.40 -24.96 8.36
CA ARG A 398 0.44 -23.56 8.84
C ARG A 398 -0.62 -22.66 8.17
N TYR A 399 -0.87 -22.82 6.87
CA TYR A 399 -1.94 -22.07 6.21
C TYR A 399 -3.32 -22.50 6.70
N LEU A 400 -3.54 -23.81 6.82
CA LEU A 400 -4.80 -24.39 7.28
C LEU A 400 -5.14 -24.00 8.71
N ASP A 401 -4.16 -24.02 9.62
CA ASP A 401 -4.32 -23.57 11.00
C ASP A 401 -4.78 -22.10 11.07
N HIS A 402 -4.20 -21.24 10.23
CA HIS A 402 -4.58 -19.84 10.18
C HIS A 402 -6.04 -19.65 9.72
N ILE A 403 -6.45 -20.29 8.62
CA ILE A 403 -7.85 -20.15 8.14
C ILE A 403 -8.85 -20.86 9.08
N ASN A 404 -8.45 -21.94 9.74
CA ASN A 404 -9.26 -22.62 10.76
C ASN A 404 -9.44 -21.77 12.01
N THR A 405 -8.43 -20.98 12.40
CA THR A 405 -8.54 -20.01 13.49
C THR A 405 -9.54 -18.90 13.16
N LEU A 406 -9.58 -18.46 11.90
CA LEU A 406 -10.50 -17.42 11.45
C LEU A 406 -11.95 -17.89 11.37
N ALA A 407 -12.15 -19.14 10.93
CA ALA A 407 -13.48 -19.72 10.75
C ALA A 407 -13.43 -21.24 10.96
N PRO A 408 -13.54 -21.72 12.22
CA PRO A 408 -13.44 -23.13 12.53
C PRO A 408 -14.55 -23.93 11.85
N ASP A 409 -15.79 -23.42 11.89
CA ASP A 409 -16.99 -24.13 11.45
C ASP A 409 -17.31 -23.99 9.95
N ALA A 410 -16.65 -23.07 9.25
CA ALA A 410 -16.92 -22.85 7.82
C ALA A 410 -16.42 -24.04 6.98
N LYS A 411 -17.25 -24.51 6.05
CA LYS A 411 -16.87 -25.55 5.07
C LYS A 411 -15.92 -25.00 4.03
N ARG A 412 -16.10 -23.74 3.63
CA ARG A 412 -15.22 -23.02 2.69
C ARG A 412 -14.72 -21.73 3.32
N VAL A 413 -13.44 -21.42 3.09
CA VAL A 413 -12.84 -20.15 3.47
C VAL A 413 -12.28 -19.49 2.21
N VAL A 414 -12.81 -18.31 1.90
CA VAL A 414 -12.44 -17.53 0.71
C VAL A 414 -11.29 -16.60 1.03
N ASP A 415 -10.09 -16.94 0.58
CA ASP A 415 -8.94 -16.03 0.56
C ASP A 415 -8.96 -15.23 -0.74
N LYS A 416 -9.47 -14.00 -0.64
CA LYS A 416 -9.55 -13.07 -1.77
C LYS A 416 -8.38 -12.11 -1.67
N LEU A 417 -7.27 -12.44 -2.30
CA LEU A 417 -6.19 -11.49 -2.58
C LEU A 417 -5.90 -11.56 -4.09
N PRO A 418 -6.19 -10.51 -4.89
CA PRO A 418 -6.11 -10.59 -6.35
C PRO A 418 -4.76 -11.14 -6.86
N HIS A 419 -3.66 -10.66 -6.25
CA HIS A 419 -2.28 -11.06 -6.58
C HIS A 419 -1.93 -12.52 -6.29
N ASN A 420 -2.79 -13.27 -5.61
CA ASN A 420 -2.56 -14.70 -5.40
C ASN A 420 -2.53 -15.50 -6.73
N PHE A 421 -2.89 -14.88 -7.86
CA PHE A 421 -2.67 -15.45 -9.19
C PHE A 421 -1.21 -15.90 -9.40
N LYS A 422 -0.21 -15.26 -8.79
CA LYS A 422 1.21 -15.65 -8.94
C LYS A 422 1.60 -16.89 -8.13
N TYR A 423 0.71 -17.38 -7.25
CA TYR A 423 0.94 -18.51 -6.36
C TYR A 423 0.10 -19.75 -6.69
N ILE A 424 -0.60 -19.79 -7.83
CA ILE A 424 -1.46 -20.94 -8.20
C ILE A 424 -0.66 -22.25 -8.29
N GLY A 425 0.58 -22.21 -8.80
CA GLY A 425 1.47 -23.37 -8.76
C GLY A 425 1.78 -23.85 -7.33
N LEU A 426 1.99 -22.93 -6.38
CA LEU A 426 2.17 -23.27 -4.97
C LEU A 426 0.89 -23.84 -4.35
N MET A 427 -0.28 -23.27 -4.68
CA MET A 427 -1.57 -23.81 -4.22
C MET A 427 -1.78 -25.24 -4.72
N SER A 428 -1.38 -25.53 -5.96
CA SER A 428 -1.46 -26.87 -6.55
C SER A 428 -0.65 -27.92 -5.79
N VAL A 429 0.43 -27.48 -5.15
CA VAL A 429 1.34 -28.30 -4.35
C VAL A 429 0.85 -28.43 -2.91
N LEU A 430 0.43 -27.33 -2.28
CA LEU A 430 0.08 -27.30 -0.86
C LEU A 430 -1.37 -27.72 -0.56
N PHE A 431 -2.29 -27.52 -1.51
CA PHE A 431 -3.73 -27.74 -1.30
C PHE A 431 -4.36 -28.41 -2.53
N PRO A 432 -4.14 -29.71 -2.76
CA PRO A 432 -4.67 -30.40 -3.94
C PRO A 432 -6.20 -30.36 -4.08
N GLY A 433 -6.94 -30.16 -2.99
CA GLY A 433 -8.40 -30.01 -2.99
C GLY A 433 -8.91 -28.56 -3.04
N ALA A 434 -8.02 -27.57 -3.08
CA ALA A 434 -8.41 -26.16 -3.16
C ALA A 434 -9.01 -25.81 -4.53
N ARG A 435 -9.79 -24.74 -4.55
CA ARG A 435 -10.40 -24.22 -5.78
C ARG A 435 -9.98 -22.77 -6.01
N VAL A 436 -9.80 -22.39 -7.28
CA VAL A 436 -9.44 -21.03 -7.66
C VAL A 436 -10.57 -20.42 -8.49
N ILE A 437 -11.01 -19.22 -8.14
CA ILE A 437 -11.92 -18.41 -8.96
C ILE A 437 -11.13 -17.23 -9.49
N HIS A 438 -11.02 -17.16 -10.80
CA HIS A 438 -10.30 -16.12 -11.50
C HIS A 438 -11.27 -15.07 -12.05
N CYS A 439 -11.23 -13.87 -11.49
CA CYS A 439 -12.07 -12.76 -11.91
C CYS A 439 -11.43 -12.00 -13.07
N ILE A 440 -12.19 -11.84 -14.14
CA ILE A 440 -11.76 -11.26 -15.41
C ILE A 440 -12.66 -10.07 -15.72
N ARG A 441 -12.07 -8.99 -16.23
CA ARG A 441 -12.78 -7.80 -16.67
C ARG A 441 -12.13 -7.28 -17.94
N ASN A 442 -12.86 -6.49 -18.74
CA ASN A 442 -12.27 -5.79 -19.89
C ASN A 442 -10.94 -5.11 -19.48
N PRO A 443 -9.86 -5.29 -20.26
CA PRO A 443 -8.52 -4.82 -19.91
C PRO A 443 -8.43 -3.30 -19.76
N LEU A 444 -9.16 -2.53 -20.58
CA LEU A 444 -9.18 -1.07 -20.46
C LEU A 444 -9.97 -0.63 -19.23
N ASP A 445 -11.14 -1.23 -18.98
CA ASP A 445 -11.94 -0.89 -17.78
C ASP A 445 -11.21 -1.18 -16.48
N VAL A 446 -10.54 -2.33 -16.38
CA VAL A 446 -9.78 -2.68 -15.18
C VAL A 446 -8.55 -1.78 -15.03
N CYS A 447 -7.82 -1.48 -16.10
CA CYS A 447 -6.67 -0.58 -16.04
C CYS A 447 -7.08 0.86 -15.68
N VAL A 448 -8.13 1.42 -16.28
CA VAL A 448 -8.68 2.75 -15.93
C VAL A 448 -9.19 2.76 -14.49
N SER A 449 -9.80 1.67 -14.03
CA SER A 449 -10.22 1.52 -12.62
C SER A 449 -9.02 1.51 -11.68
N ASN A 450 -7.94 0.80 -12.01
CA ASN A 450 -6.71 0.80 -11.22
C ASN A 450 -6.05 2.18 -11.22
N TYR A 451 -5.94 2.83 -12.38
CA TYR A 451 -5.28 4.12 -12.54
C TYR A 451 -5.97 5.23 -11.74
N GLY A 452 -7.31 5.26 -11.71
CA GLY A 452 -8.12 6.23 -10.96
C GLY A 452 -8.34 5.89 -9.48
N THR A 453 -7.83 4.76 -8.97
CA THR A 453 -8.07 4.32 -7.58
C THR A 453 -6.77 4.32 -6.78
N GLN A 454 -6.70 5.04 -5.65
CA GLN A 454 -5.54 5.01 -4.74
C GLN A 454 -5.35 3.61 -4.12
N LEU A 455 -4.53 2.77 -4.77
CA LEU A 455 -4.16 1.45 -4.28
C LEU A 455 -3.00 1.52 -3.28
N SER A 456 -2.76 0.42 -2.58
CA SER A 456 -1.61 0.28 -1.68
C SER A 456 -0.29 0.57 -2.44
N PRO A 457 0.68 1.25 -1.81
CA PRO A 457 1.98 1.58 -2.41
C PRO A 457 2.77 0.40 -2.97
N ILE A 458 2.43 -0.84 -2.59
CA ILE A 458 3.02 -2.07 -3.15
C ILE A 458 2.71 -2.26 -4.65
N HIS A 459 1.69 -1.58 -5.19
CA HIS A 459 1.28 -1.67 -6.60
C HIS A 459 2.11 -0.72 -7.48
N THR A 460 3.41 -0.96 -7.55
CA THR A 460 4.38 -0.07 -8.19
C THR A 460 4.15 0.14 -9.69
N TRP A 461 3.43 -0.76 -10.36
CA TRP A 461 3.04 -0.67 -11.78
C TRP A 461 1.92 0.33 -12.07
N ARG A 462 1.13 0.71 -11.06
CA ARG A 462 -0.08 1.54 -11.25
C ARG A 462 0.18 2.98 -11.68
N PRO A 463 1.25 3.69 -11.22
CA PRO A 463 1.38 5.13 -11.43
C PRO A 463 1.67 5.59 -12.87
N ARG A 464 2.01 4.71 -13.80
CA ARG A 464 2.27 5.06 -15.20
C ARG A 464 1.47 4.12 -16.11
N LEU A 465 1.00 4.63 -17.24
CA LEU A 465 0.14 3.85 -18.15
C LEU A 465 0.93 2.72 -18.81
N GLU A 466 2.20 2.96 -19.13
CA GLU A 466 3.12 2.00 -19.75
C GLU A 466 3.45 0.85 -18.80
N THR A 467 3.73 1.17 -17.52
CA THR A 467 4.01 0.16 -16.49
C THR A 467 2.75 -0.64 -16.17
N LEU A 468 1.59 0.00 -16.17
CA LEU A 468 0.30 -0.64 -15.97
C LEU A 468 -0.03 -1.61 -17.12
N ALA A 469 0.16 -1.18 -18.36
CA ALA A 469 -0.03 -2.01 -19.54
C ALA A 469 0.87 -3.25 -19.50
N HIS A 470 2.15 -3.05 -19.22
CA HIS A 470 3.11 -4.15 -19.10
C HIS A 470 2.74 -5.11 -17.97
N ALA A 471 2.42 -4.60 -16.77
CA ALA A 471 2.02 -5.45 -15.66
C ALA A 471 0.75 -6.26 -15.96
N TYR A 472 -0.23 -5.67 -16.66
CA TYR A 472 -1.41 -6.40 -17.12
C TYR A 472 -1.05 -7.53 -18.08
N ASN A 473 -0.15 -7.29 -19.04
CA ASN A 473 0.30 -8.33 -19.97
C ASN A 473 1.05 -9.47 -19.25
N GLN A 474 1.86 -9.16 -18.23
CA GLN A 474 2.51 -10.19 -17.41
C GLN A 474 1.48 -11.01 -16.63
N TYR A 475 0.48 -10.36 -16.03
CA TYR A 475 -0.65 -11.03 -15.39
C TYR A 475 -1.42 -11.95 -16.36
N ARG A 476 -1.75 -11.46 -17.56
CA ARG A 476 -2.41 -12.25 -18.61
C ARG A 476 -1.58 -13.48 -18.96
N SER A 477 -0.29 -13.30 -19.24
CA SER A 477 0.63 -14.38 -19.61
C SER A 477 0.75 -15.44 -18.53
N VAL A 478 0.81 -15.07 -17.24
CA VAL A 478 0.89 -16.08 -16.17
C VAL A 478 -0.45 -16.78 -15.94
N MET A 479 -1.59 -16.12 -16.15
CA MET A 479 -2.89 -16.79 -16.09
C MET A 479 -3.10 -17.75 -17.26
N GLU A 480 -2.59 -17.46 -18.46
CA GLU A 480 -2.56 -18.41 -19.58
C GLU A 480 -1.81 -19.69 -19.22
N HIS A 481 -0.64 -19.52 -18.62
CA HIS A 481 0.16 -20.62 -18.11
C HIS A 481 -0.62 -21.44 -17.06
N TRP A 482 -1.31 -20.81 -16.11
CA TRP A 482 -2.06 -21.59 -15.12
C TRP A 482 -3.25 -22.35 -15.69
N ARG A 483 -3.87 -21.87 -16.77
CA ARG A 483 -4.94 -22.64 -17.42
C ARG A 483 -4.44 -23.93 -18.05
N SER A 484 -3.20 -23.97 -18.54
CA SER A 484 -2.61 -25.19 -19.10
C SER A 484 -1.95 -26.08 -18.05
N GLU A 485 -1.29 -25.49 -17.04
CA GLU A 485 -0.41 -26.25 -16.15
C GLU A 485 -0.98 -26.56 -14.75
N ALA A 486 -1.92 -25.76 -14.22
CA ALA A 486 -2.35 -25.92 -12.82
C ALA A 486 -3.06 -27.25 -12.57
N THR A 487 -2.78 -27.90 -11.44
CA THR A 487 -3.39 -29.20 -11.10
C THR A 487 -4.62 -29.08 -10.20
N ILE A 488 -5.08 -27.85 -9.95
CA ILE A 488 -6.28 -27.55 -9.17
C ILE A 488 -7.31 -26.84 -10.05
N PRO A 489 -8.63 -27.02 -9.80
CA PRO A 489 -9.66 -26.41 -10.62
C PRO A 489 -9.61 -24.87 -10.60
N ILE A 490 -9.73 -24.27 -11.79
CA ILE A 490 -9.84 -22.81 -11.98
C ILE A 490 -11.16 -22.49 -12.67
N LEU A 491 -11.99 -21.65 -12.05
CA LEU A 491 -13.20 -21.09 -12.66
C LEU A 491 -12.97 -19.66 -13.12
N ASP A 492 -13.09 -19.41 -14.42
CA ASP A 492 -13.12 -18.05 -14.95
C ASP A 492 -14.51 -17.41 -14.77
N VAL A 493 -14.52 -16.24 -14.14
CA VAL A 493 -15.71 -15.40 -13.88
C VAL A 493 -15.50 -14.04 -14.53
N VAL A 494 -16.25 -13.80 -15.60
CA VAL A 494 -16.20 -12.52 -16.34
C VAL A 494 -17.13 -11.52 -15.66
N TYR A 495 -16.60 -10.35 -15.33
CA TYR A 495 -17.31 -9.28 -14.63
C TYR A 495 -18.54 -8.82 -15.42
N GLU A 496 -18.39 -8.63 -16.73
CA GLU A 496 -19.45 -8.20 -17.63
C GLU A 496 -20.60 -9.22 -17.72
N ASP A 497 -20.29 -10.52 -17.68
CA ASP A 497 -21.31 -11.58 -17.61
C ASP A 497 -22.00 -11.61 -16.25
N THR A 498 -21.23 -11.37 -15.17
CA THR A 498 -21.74 -11.36 -13.79
C THR A 498 -22.73 -10.23 -13.56
N ILE A 499 -22.44 -9.03 -14.07
CA ILE A 499 -23.38 -7.92 -13.92
C ILE A 499 -24.59 -8.05 -14.85
N ALA A 500 -24.46 -8.78 -15.97
CA ALA A 500 -25.57 -9.02 -16.89
C ALA A 500 -26.58 -10.04 -16.36
N ASP A 501 -26.12 -11.07 -15.64
CA ASP A 501 -26.95 -12.09 -15.02
C ASP A 501 -26.31 -12.61 -13.72
N VAL A 502 -26.65 -11.90 -12.65
CA VAL A 502 -26.09 -12.09 -11.30
C VAL A 502 -26.41 -13.47 -10.77
N GLU A 503 -27.68 -13.87 -10.90
CA GLU A 503 -28.17 -15.11 -10.32
C GLU A 503 -27.51 -16.31 -10.98
N LYS A 504 -27.44 -16.32 -12.32
CA LYS A 504 -26.77 -17.39 -13.07
C LYS A 504 -25.30 -17.52 -12.68
N GLN A 505 -24.56 -16.40 -12.59
CA GLN A 505 -23.16 -16.47 -12.20
C GLN A 505 -22.97 -16.83 -10.73
N ALA A 506 -23.83 -16.34 -9.82
CA ALA A 506 -23.79 -16.71 -8.41
C ALA A 506 -24.01 -18.21 -8.22
N ARG A 507 -25.05 -18.78 -8.87
CA ARG A 507 -25.31 -20.22 -8.85
C ARG A 507 -24.11 -21.03 -9.36
N ARG A 508 -23.51 -20.62 -10.48
CA ARG A 508 -22.31 -21.25 -11.06
C ARG A 508 -21.10 -21.18 -10.12
N ILE A 509 -20.91 -20.06 -9.42
CA ILE A 509 -19.82 -19.88 -8.44
C ILE A 509 -20.02 -20.78 -7.22
N VAL A 510 -21.24 -20.82 -6.67
CA VAL A 510 -21.59 -21.64 -5.50
C VAL A 510 -21.45 -23.13 -5.80
N ASP A 511 -21.97 -23.57 -6.94
CA ASP A 511 -21.80 -24.95 -7.43
C ASP A 511 -20.33 -25.29 -7.63
N PHE A 512 -19.56 -24.38 -8.25
CA PHE A 512 -18.12 -24.58 -8.42
C PHE A 512 -17.39 -24.72 -7.09
N VAL A 513 -17.82 -24.09 -5.99
CA VAL A 513 -17.19 -24.33 -4.68
C VAL A 513 -17.79 -25.53 -3.93
N GLY A 514 -18.68 -26.30 -4.56
CA GLY A 514 -19.25 -27.53 -3.99
C GLY A 514 -20.14 -27.27 -2.78
N LEU A 515 -20.86 -26.15 -2.76
CA LEU A 515 -21.87 -25.83 -1.74
C LEU A 515 -23.28 -25.93 -2.35
N PRO A 516 -24.31 -26.27 -1.55
CA PRO A 516 -25.69 -26.18 -2.00
C PRO A 516 -26.05 -24.72 -2.32
N TRP A 517 -27.09 -24.50 -3.13
CA TRP A 517 -27.55 -23.14 -3.38
C TRP A 517 -28.25 -22.55 -2.14
N ASP A 518 -27.93 -21.28 -1.84
CA ASP A 518 -28.62 -20.47 -0.83
C ASP A 518 -28.98 -19.10 -1.42
N GLU A 519 -30.22 -18.66 -1.24
CA GLU A 519 -30.75 -17.38 -1.76
C GLU A 519 -30.04 -16.15 -1.16
N GLN A 520 -29.39 -16.28 0.00
CA GLN A 520 -28.58 -15.21 0.59
C GLN A 520 -27.44 -14.76 -0.33
N CYS A 521 -26.94 -15.64 -1.21
CA CYS A 521 -25.93 -15.29 -2.21
C CYS A 521 -26.37 -14.17 -3.17
N LEU A 522 -27.68 -13.95 -3.37
CA LEU A 522 -28.22 -12.84 -4.18
C LEU A 522 -28.37 -11.55 -3.39
N LYS A 523 -28.49 -11.64 -2.06
CA LYS A 523 -28.67 -10.52 -1.13
C LYS A 523 -27.35 -10.08 -0.50
N PHE A 524 -26.25 -10.29 -1.21
CA PHE A 524 -24.89 -10.06 -0.70
C PHE A 524 -24.62 -8.62 -0.23
N TYR A 525 -25.40 -7.65 -0.70
CA TYR A 525 -25.30 -6.23 -0.33
C TYR A 525 -25.99 -5.91 1.01
N GLU A 526 -26.78 -6.81 1.58
CA GLU A 526 -27.50 -6.63 2.85
C GLU A 526 -26.65 -6.99 4.08
N HIS A 527 -25.53 -7.70 3.90
CA HIS A 527 -24.69 -8.15 5.01
C HIS A 527 -23.84 -7.01 5.62
N SER A 528 -23.90 -6.91 6.95
CA SER A 528 -23.19 -5.90 7.77
C SER A 528 -21.69 -6.16 7.94
N ARG A 529 -21.16 -7.24 7.37
CA ARG A 529 -19.75 -7.61 7.47
C ARG A 529 -18.85 -6.51 6.91
N ALA A 530 -17.72 -6.24 7.57
CA ALA A 530 -16.73 -5.28 7.08
C ALA A 530 -16.14 -5.69 5.72
N VAL A 531 -16.29 -4.84 4.71
CA VAL A 531 -15.63 -4.96 3.41
C VAL A 531 -14.44 -4.03 3.38
N ARG A 532 -13.24 -4.58 3.28
CA ARG A 532 -11.97 -3.84 3.44
C ARG A 532 -11.15 -3.91 2.16
N THR A 533 -11.69 -3.36 1.08
CA THR A 533 -11.07 -3.39 -0.25
C THR A 533 -11.17 -2.01 -0.90
N ALA A 534 -10.41 -1.77 -1.97
CA ALA A 534 -10.57 -0.54 -2.76
C ALA A 534 -11.94 -0.46 -3.48
N SER A 535 -12.77 -1.49 -3.34
CA SER A 535 -14.12 -1.64 -3.91
C SER A 535 -15.22 -1.57 -2.85
N THR A 536 -14.92 -1.19 -1.59
CA THR A 536 -15.87 -1.23 -0.45
C THR A 536 -17.24 -0.63 -0.79
N ASP A 537 -17.29 0.58 -1.36
CA ASP A 537 -18.56 1.25 -1.64
C ASP A 537 -19.33 0.59 -2.80
N GLN A 538 -18.63 -0.07 -3.73
CA GLN A 538 -19.24 -0.67 -4.93
C GLN A 538 -19.97 -1.99 -4.65
N VAL A 539 -19.43 -2.79 -3.72
CA VAL A 539 -19.98 -4.13 -3.42
C VAL A 539 -21.04 -4.11 -2.33
N ARG A 540 -21.34 -2.93 -1.78
CA ARG A 540 -22.42 -2.67 -0.80
C ARG A 540 -23.67 -2.06 -1.44
N GLN A 541 -23.73 -2.03 -2.76
CA GLN A 541 -24.88 -1.58 -3.53
C GLN A 541 -25.40 -2.73 -4.38
N PRO A 542 -26.69 -2.71 -4.75
CA PRO A 542 -27.18 -3.57 -5.83
C PRO A 542 -26.33 -3.41 -7.08
N ILE A 543 -26.27 -4.46 -7.88
CA ILE A 543 -25.44 -4.45 -9.09
C ILE A 543 -25.85 -3.33 -10.03
N TYR A 544 -24.86 -2.61 -10.52
CA TYR A 544 -25.04 -1.46 -11.40
C TYR A 544 -24.15 -1.60 -12.63
N GLN A 545 -24.64 -1.09 -13.77
CA GLN A 545 -23.98 -1.23 -15.07
C GLN A 545 -22.98 -0.11 -15.38
N SER A 546 -22.94 0.97 -14.59
CA SER A 546 -22.16 2.18 -14.89
C SER A 546 -20.64 1.99 -14.91
N SER A 547 -20.14 0.83 -14.45
CA SER A 547 -18.73 0.43 -14.52
C SER A 547 -18.34 -0.29 -15.81
N LYS A 548 -19.29 -0.72 -16.63
CA LYS A 548 -19.04 -1.30 -17.95
C LYS A 548 -18.71 -0.18 -18.94
N GLU A 549 -17.65 -0.35 -19.73
CA GLU A 549 -17.18 0.61 -20.73
C GLU A 549 -16.86 2.01 -20.17
N ARG A 550 -16.55 2.09 -18.87
CA ARG A 550 -16.10 3.32 -18.21
C ARG A 550 -14.85 3.89 -18.90
N TRP A 551 -14.00 3.04 -19.45
CA TRP A 551 -12.80 3.45 -20.18
C TRP A 551 -13.08 4.37 -21.37
N ARG A 552 -14.26 4.28 -22.02
CA ARG A 552 -14.61 5.12 -23.19
C ARG A 552 -14.63 6.61 -22.85
N ARG A 553 -14.98 6.96 -21.62
CA ARG A 553 -14.96 8.36 -21.12
C ARG A 553 -13.55 8.97 -21.11
N TYR A 554 -12.54 8.11 -21.09
CA TYR A 554 -11.14 8.49 -20.99
C TYR A 554 -10.32 8.12 -22.24
N GLU A 555 -10.94 7.56 -23.27
CA GLU A 555 -10.29 6.92 -24.42
C GLU A 555 -9.17 7.78 -25.03
N LYS A 556 -9.41 9.09 -25.21
CA LYS A 556 -8.43 10.03 -25.75
C LYS A 556 -7.14 10.16 -24.94
N HIS A 557 -7.16 9.77 -23.67
CA HIS A 557 -6.01 9.83 -22.75
C HIS A 557 -5.27 8.49 -22.60
N LEU A 558 -5.77 7.41 -23.22
CA LEU A 558 -5.28 6.04 -23.00
C LEU A 558 -4.23 5.56 -24.00
N GLY A 559 -3.71 6.44 -24.88
CA GLY A 559 -2.77 6.08 -25.94
C GLY A 559 -1.64 5.13 -25.48
N PRO A 560 -0.81 5.51 -24.49
CA PRO A 560 0.28 4.66 -24.01
C PRO A 560 -0.18 3.32 -23.41
N LEU A 561 -1.36 3.30 -22.77
CA LEU A 561 -1.95 2.07 -22.22
C LEU A 561 -2.39 1.13 -23.35
N ILE A 562 -3.11 1.65 -24.34
CA ILE A 562 -3.64 0.89 -25.49
C ILE A 562 -2.48 0.29 -26.29
N GLU A 563 -1.47 1.10 -26.60
CA GLU A 563 -0.27 0.66 -27.31
C GLU A 563 0.46 -0.44 -26.54
N GLY A 564 0.68 -0.25 -25.24
CA GLY A 564 1.35 -1.22 -24.38
C GLY A 564 0.60 -2.55 -24.28
N LEU A 565 -0.73 -2.52 -24.14
CA LEU A 565 -1.57 -3.73 -24.09
C LEU A 565 -1.51 -4.50 -25.42
N LYS A 566 -1.67 -3.79 -26.55
CA LYS A 566 -1.59 -4.40 -27.89
C LYS A 566 -0.21 -5.01 -28.17
N LYS A 567 0.87 -4.32 -27.79
CA LYS A 567 2.24 -4.81 -27.96
C LYS A 567 2.46 -6.16 -27.24
N GLY A 568 1.81 -6.36 -26.10
CA GLY A 568 1.85 -7.63 -25.37
C GLY A 568 0.78 -8.64 -25.77
N GLY A 569 0.08 -8.45 -26.90
CA GLY A 569 -0.92 -9.40 -27.42
C GLY A 569 -2.28 -9.38 -26.72
N THR A 570 -2.58 -8.37 -25.90
CA THR A 570 -3.89 -8.27 -25.23
C THR A 570 -4.95 -7.73 -26.19
N ASN A 571 -6.07 -8.44 -26.34
CA ASN A 571 -7.25 -7.93 -27.02
C ASN A 571 -7.95 -6.90 -26.13
N ILE A 572 -8.03 -5.64 -26.58
CA ILE A 572 -8.53 -4.52 -25.78
C ILE A 572 -10.07 -4.40 -25.79
N GLU A 573 -10.75 -5.00 -26.77
CA GLU A 573 -12.20 -4.84 -26.96
C GLU A 573 -13.00 -5.84 -26.14
N ARG A 574 -12.41 -6.99 -25.81
CA ARG A 574 -13.08 -8.07 -25.08
C ARG A 574 -12.32 -8.40 -23.81
N PRO A 575 -13.03 -8.77 -22.72
CA PRO A 575 -12.40 -9.41 -21.58
C PRO A 575 -11.56 -10.58 -22.05
N PHE A 576 -10.50 -10.86 -21.30
CA PHE A 576 -9.62 -11.99 -21.52
C PHE A 576 -10.34 -13.32 -21.21
N ALA A 577 -11.36 -13.66 -22.00
CA ALA A 577 -12.13 -14.88 -21.90
C ALA A 577 -12.02 -15.65 -23.21
N VAL A 578 -11.74 -16.95 -23.05
CA VAL A 578 -11.55 -17.93 -24.12
C VAL A 578 -12.86 -18.10 -24.89
N GLU A 579 -12.73 -18.38 -26.19
CA GLU A 579 -13.80 -18.98 -26.99
C GLU A 579 -14.46 -20.11 -26.18
N ARG A 580 -15.78 -20.01 -26.00
CA ARG A 580 -16.56 -21.02 -25.27
C ARG A 580 -16.30 -22.38 -25.93
N ILE A 581 -15.68 -23.32 -25.21
CA ILE A 581 -15.82 -24.74 -25.52
C ILE A 581 -17.16 -25.19 -24.97
#